data_AF-A0LG35-F1
#
_entry.id   AF-A0LG35-F1
#
_cell.length_a   1.000
_cell.length_b   1.000
_cell.length_c   1.000
_cell.angle_alpha   90.00
_cell.angle_beta   90.00
_cell.angle_gamma   90.00
#
_symmetry.space_group_name_H-M   'P 1'
#
loop_
_entity.id
_entity.type
_entity.pdbx_description
1 polymer ?
#
loop_
_entity_poly.entity_id
_entity_poly.type
_entity_poly.pdbx_seq_one_letter_code
_entity_poly.pdbx_strand_id
1 'polypeptide(L)'
;MTLARQASRVAFREEKFLIAFFRMIQVIRLYEDNNQVVRRGLALLLASAEGVMTEEGLTIIFSDGQLFVQGTRVRYHHGTGLYFQGLIESFARKGPVGFVFHSHMKKAPATEILSFHRLLVESLGDNRDWDWLVRRVRDEKRIGWVDVLDAVKTDEPGQRSRVKERVRETYLRSRAAVCEITRKLSRGASVGVWKAQRIVQNMVDLVQEDEALFMGLSTIKDYDDYTYGHSVNVAVLSLCLGNRIGLSRSSQVHLGICGLFHDLGKVEIAPEIVKKPGKLSEVERAEIEKHPLWSARQILNLHASHDLKSRITLAPLEHHLNHNLSGYPKMPSKERVSLFGRILHIADFFDAVTSPRAYRKYAYSPDEAVRMMAEKAGEEFDPILLKVFARMLGVYPIGTLLHLDTGDVGIVCDYPNGRDRTLPRIVVVRKNDQGEFVGGEIIDLDEKNSRTGELVRNILKSSHPVAFGIQPVHFLLER
;
A
#
# COMPACT_ATOMS: atom_id res chain seq x y z
N MET A 1 12.73 -9.19 29.68
CA MET A 1 12.10 -9.93 28.57
C MET A 1 11.51 -8.92 27.59
N THR A 2 12.00 -8.90 26.36
CA THR A 2 11.82 -7.81 25.36
C THR A 2 10.39 -7.76 24.80
N LEU A 3 9.86 -6.54 24.57
CA LEU A 3 8.54 -6.26 23.95
C LEU A 3 8.26 -7.09 22.68
N ALA A 4 9.30 -7.41 21.89
CA ALA A 4 9.19 -8.25 20.69
C ALA A 4 8.76 -9.71 20.98
N ARG A 5 9.18 -10.30 22.11
CA ARG A 5 8.76 -11.65 22.52
C ARG A 5 7.31 -11.67 23.00
N GLN A 6 6.82 -10.56 23.56
CA GLN A 6 5.45 -10.42 24.01
C GLN A 6 4.51 -10.26 22.81
N ALA A 7 4.85 -9.39 21.85
CA ALA A 7 4.09 -9.22 20.60
C ALA A 7 4.02 -10.52 19.76
N SER A 8 5.13 -11.26 19.66
CA SER A 8 5.15 -12.56 18.94
C SER A 8 4.29 -13.63 19.61
N ARG A 9 4.18 -13.64 20.95
CA ARG A 9 3.30 -14.57 21.67
C ARG A 9 1.82 -14.24 21.50
N VAL A 10 1.47 -12.96 21.40
CA VAL A 10 0.08 -12.50 21.18
C VAL A 10 -0.39 -12.90 19.78
N ALA A 11 0.39 -12.56 18.74
CA ALA A 11 0.07 -12.91 17.35
C ALA A 11 -0.12 -14.43 17.16
N PHE A 12 0.69 -15.25 17.83
CA PHE A 12 0.57 -16.71 17.77
C PHE A 12 -0.74 -17.24 18.41
N ARG A 13 -1.25 -16.58 19.45
CA ARG A 13 -2.51 -16.95 20.10
C ARG A 13 -3.72 -16.55 19.25
N GLU A 14 -3.66 -15.36 18.63
CA GLU A 14 -4.65 -14.89 17.66
C GLU A 14 -4.75 -15.83 16.46
N GLU A 15 -3.61 -16.22 15.88
CA GLU A 15 -3.58 -17.16 14.75
C GLU A 15 -4.23 -18.51 15.11
N LYS A 16 -3.95 -19.05 16.30
CA LYS A 16 -4.57 -20.30 16.78
C LYS A 16 -6.09 -20.20 16.89
N PHE A 17 -6.60 -19.08 17.40
CA PHE A 17 -8.04 -18.85 17.50
C PHE A 17 -8.69 -18.82 16.12
N LEU A 18 -8.09 -18.08 15.18
CA LEU A 18 -8.58 -17.99 13.81
C LEU A 18 -8.61 -19.35 13.12
N ILE A 19 -7.54 -20.14 13.26
CA ILE A 19 -7.48 -21.51 12.75
C ILE A 19 -8.65 -22.33 13.29
N ALA A 20 -8.89 -22.29 14.60
CA ALA A 20 -9.96 -23.05 15.23
C ALA A 20 -11.35 -22.57 14.78
N PHE A 21 -11.55 -21.25 14.69
CA PHE A 21 -12.79 -20.62 14.25
C PHE A 21 -13.18 -21.02 12.84
N PHE A 22 -12.27 -20.88 11.86
CA PHE A 22 -12.57 -21.27 10.49
C PHE A 22 -12.68 -22.78 10.29
N ARG A 23 -11.89 -23.57 11.03
CA ARG A 23 -12.04 -25.02 11.02
C ARG A 23 -13.43 -25.43 11.46
N MET A 24 -14.01 -24.75 12.45
CA MET A 24 -15.39 -25.00 12.87
C MET A 24 -16.40 -24.77 11.75
N ILE A 25 -16.25 -23.70 10.97
CA ILE A 25 -17.10 -23.45 9.79
C ILE A 25 -17.05 -24.63 8.80
N GLN A 26 -15.85 -25.16 8.53
CA GLN A 26 -15.68 -26.30 7.62
C GLN A 26 -16.26 -27.61 8.19
N VAL A 27 -16.01 -27.88 9.47
CA VAL A 27 -16.48 -29.12 10.12
C VAL A 27 -18.00 -29.13 10.23
N ILE A 28 -18.62 -28.00 10.55
CA ILE A 28 -20.08 -27.86 10.67
C ILE A 28 -20.76 -28.01 9.31
N ARG A 29 -20.13 -27.58 8.21
CA ARG A 29 -20.64 -27.85 6.85
C ARG A 29 -20.79 -29.33 6.53
N LEU A 30 -19.97 -30.19 7.13
CA LEU A 30 -19.84 -31.59 6.75
C LEU A 30 -20.53 -32.58 7.72
N TYR A 31 -20.73 -32.20 8.98
CA TYR A 31 -21.16 -33.12 10.03
C TYR A 31 -22.24 -32.52 10.93
N GLU A 32 -23.07 -33.38 11.54
CA GLU A 32 -24.07 -33.02 12.56
C GLU A 32 -23.43 -32.73 13.93
N ASP A 33 -24.15 -32.00 14.78
CA ASP A 33 -23.66 -31.47 16.07
C ASP A 33 -23.25 -32.56 17.08
N ASN A 34 -23.82 -33.77 16.96
CA ASN A 34 -23.48 -34.92 17.80
C ASN A 34 -22.15 -35.59 17.42
N ASN A 35 -21.55 -35.24 16.27
CA ASN A 35 -20.37 -35.88 15.74
C ASN A 35 -19.10 -35.57 16.57
N GLN A 36 -18.24 -36.57 16.78
CA GLN A 36 -17.00 -36.41 17.56
C GLN A 36 -16.05 -35.36 16.96
N VAL A 37 -16.02 -35.20 15.63
CA VAL A 37 -15.17 -34.20 14.95
C VAL A 37 -15.65 -32.78 15.28
N VAL A 38 -16.97 -32.55 15.31
CA VAL A 38 -17.57 -31.27 15.72
C VAL A 38 -17.24 -30.98 17.18
N ARG A 39 -17.41 -31.96 18.08
CA ARG A 39 -17.10 -31.81 19.51
C ARG A 39 -15.62 -31.48 19.76
N ARG A 40 -14.70 -32.15 19.04
CA ARG A 40 -13.26 -31.86 19.11
C ARG A 40 -12.92 -30.47 18.57
N GLY A 41 -13.53 -30.07 17.45
CA GLY A 41 -13.35 -28.72 16.91
C GLY A 41 -13.81 -27.63 17.88
N LEU A 42 -14.97 -27.83 18.51
CA LEU A 42 -15.52 -26.90 19.49
C LEU A 42 -14.60 -26.77 20.72
N ALA A 43 -14.08 -27.88 21.22
CA ALA A 43 -13.13 -27.87 22.33
C ALA A 43 -11.84 -27.10 21.98
N LEU A 44 -11.32 -27.26 20.76
CA LEU A 44 -10.16 -26.50 20.28
C LEU A 44 -10.46 -24.99 20.15
N LEU A 45 -11.65 -24.62 19.67
CA LEU A 45 -12.08 -23.23 19.59
C LEU A 45 -12.13 -22.59 20.98
N LEU A 46 -12.80 -23.24 21.94
CA LEU A 46 -12.90 -22.76 23.32
C LEU A 46 -11.52 -22.65 23.99
N ALA A 47 -10.67 -23.67 23.86
CA ALA A 47 -9.31 -23.63 24.41
C ALA A 47 -8.45 -22.51 23.79
N SER A 48 -8.64 -22.22 22.49
CA SER A 48 -7.96 -21.11 21.84
C SER A 48 -8.49 -19.74 22.29
N ALA A 49 -9.78 -19.66 22.60
CA ALA A 49 -10.46 -18.46 23.10
C ALA A 49 -9.91 -18.05 24.48
N GLU A 50 -9.63 -19.02 25.35
CA GLU A 50 -8.99 -18.77 26.66
C GLU A 50 -7.64 -18.07 26.52
N GLY A 51 -6.87 -18.40 25.48
CA GLY A 51 -5.54 -17.84 25.24
C GLY A 51 -5.53 -16.42 24.71
N VAL A 52 -6.57 -16.00 23.97
CA VAL A 52 -6.59 -14.75 23.20
C VAL A 52 -7.59 -13.69 23.71
N MET A 53 -8.73 -14.10 24.28
CA MET A 53 -9.78 -13.16 24.68
C MET A 53 -9.41 -12.42 25.98
N THR A 54 -9.42 -11.09 25.92
CA THR A 54 -9.26 -10.19 27.07
C THR A 54 -10.61 -9.93 27.76
N GLU A 55 -10.65 -9.10 28.81
CA GLU A 55 -11.90 -8.68 29.44
C GLU A 55 -12.80 -7.88 28.47
N GLU A 56 -12.19 -7.10 27.57
CA GLU A 56 -12.83 -6.33 26.51
C GLU A 56 -13.30 -7.18 25.31
N GLY A 57 -13.01 -8.49 25.32
CA GLY A 57 -13.39 -9.43 24.26
C GLY A 57 -12.36 -9.60 23.15
N LEU A 58 -12.80 -10.01 21.97
CA LEU A 58 -11.99 -10.22 20.78
C LEU A 58 -12.73 -9.70 19.55
N THR A 59 -12.15 -8.69 18.90
CA THR A 59 -12.71 -8.14 17.66
C THR A 59 -11.99 -8.74 16.46
N ILE A 60 -12.76 -9.25 15.50
CA ILE A 60 -12.29 -9.81 14.24
C ILE A 60 -13.00 -9.10 13.10
N ILE A 61 -12.27 -8.42 12.23
CA ILE A 61 -12.84 -7.70 11.10
C ILE A 61 -12.31 -8.30 9.80
N PHE A 62 -13.23 -8.61 8.91
CA PHE A 62 -12.98 -8.98 7.53
C PHE A 62 -13.32 -7.77 6.66
N SER A 63 -12.31 -7.15 6.08
CA SER A 63 -12.50 -6.09 5.10
C SER A 63 -11.51 -6.28 3.97
N ASP A 64 -11.98 -6.10 2.74
CA ASP A 64 -11.09 -6.01 1.57
C ASP A 64 -10.18 -7.23 1.35
N GLY A 65 -10.68 -8.43 1.66
CA GLY A 65 -9.88 -9.68 1.58
C GLY A 65 -8.77 -9.78 2.63
N GLN A 66 -8.76 -8.89 3.61
CA GLN A 66 -7.84 -8.85 4.72
C GLN A 66 -8.58 -9.18 6.02
N LEU A 67 -7.82 -9.69 6.99
CA LEU A 67 -8.30 -9.98 8.32
C LEU A 67 -7.57 -9.12 9.34
N PHE A 68 -8.34 -8.48 10.19
CA PHE A 68 -7.86 -7.71 11.33
C PHE A 68 -8.34 -8.37 12.61
N VAL A 69 -7.45 -8.52 13.58
CA VAL A 69 -7.77 -8.94 14.94
C VAL A 69 -7.35 -7.81 15.87
N GLN A 70 -8.29 -7.34 16.69
CA GLN A 70 -8.09 -6.19 17.58
C GLN A 70 -7.50 -4.96 16.85
N GLY A 71 -7.97 -4.71 15.63
CA GLY A 71 -7.49 -3.62 14.77
C GLY A 71 -6.11 -3.85 14.14
N THR A 72 -5.43 -4.96 14.44
CA THR A 72 -4.15 -5.33 13.82
C THR A 72 -4.36 -6.31 12.67
N ARG A 73 -3.80 -6.01 11.50
CA ARG A 73 -3.85 -6.93 10.36
C ARG A 73 -3.05 -8.21 10.65
N VAL A 74 -3.71 -9.36 10.51
CA VAL A 74 -3.08 -10.66 10.69
C VAL A 74 -2.37 -11.08 9.41
N ARG A 75 -1.08 -11.42 9.51
CA ARG A 75 -0.31 -12.02 8.42
C ARG A 75 -0.20 -13.53 8.66
N TYR A 76 -0.74 -14.32 7.74
CA TYR A 76 -0.69 -15.78 7.84
C TYR A 76 0.64 -16.34 7.35
N HIS A 77 1.11 -17.42 7.97
CA HIS A 77 2.23 -18.20 7.46
C HIS A 77 1.82 -18.99 6.20
N HIS A 78 2.81 -19.27 5.34
CA HIS A 78 2.62 -19.85 3.98
C HIS A 78 1.85 -21.19 3.98
N GLY A 79 1.90 -21.96 5.08
CA GLY A 79 1.15 -23.21 5.25
C GLY A 79 -0.27 -23.04 5.79
N THR A 80 -0.54 -21.97 6.55
CA THR A 80 -1.86 -21.67 7.14
C THR A 80 -2.77 -20.94 6.14
N GLY A 81 -2.19 -20.12 5.26
CA GLY A 81 -2.92 -19.28 4.30
C GLY A 81 -3.80 -20.08 3.33
N LEU A 82 -3.29 -21.21 2.81
CA LEU A 82 -4.03 -22.05 1.85
C LEU A 82 -5.30 -22.68 2.45
N TYR A 83 -5.31 -22.96 3.77
CA TYR A 83 -6.47 -23.59 4.43
C TYR A 83 -7.66 -22.65 4.59
N PHE A 84 -7.44 -21.33 4.66
CA PHE A 84 -8.49 -20.35 4.95
C PHE A 84 -8.77 -19.40 3.79
N GLN A 85 -7.94 -19.43 2.74
CA GLN A 85 -8.08 -18.54 1.59
C GLN A 85 -9.47 -18.57 0.97
N GLY A 86 -10.04 -19.76 0.73
CA GLY A 86 -11.39 -19.88 0.16
C GLY A 86 -12.51 -19.35 1.07
N LEU A 87 -12.32 -19.38 2.39
CA LEU A 87 -13.27 -18.75 3.33
C LEU A 87 -13.11 -17.24 3.35
N ILE A 88 -11.88 -16.73 3.40
CA ILE A 88 -11.61 -15.29 3.34
C ILE A 88 -12.17 -14.69 2.04
N GLU A 89 -11.98 -15.38 0.91
CA GLU A 89 -12.56 -15.00 -0.39
C GLU A 89 -14.09 -15.04 -0.36
N SER A 90 -14.69 -16.06 0.26
CA SER A 90 -16.15 -16.15 0.44
C SER A 90 -16.71 -15.00 1.27
N PHE A 91 -15.96 -14.56 2.30
CA PHE A 91 -16.36 -13.42 3.12
C PHE A 91 -16.21 -12.11 2.33
N ALA A 92 -15.07 -11.92 1.67
CA ALA A 92 -14.77 -10.73 0.88
C ALA A 92 -15.77 -10.51 -0.27
N ARG A 93 -16.26 -11.57 -0.91
CA ARG A 93 -17.27 -11.50 -1.99
C ARG A 93 -18.58 -10.86 -1.55
N LYS A 94 -18.92 -10.94 -0.26
CA LYS A 94 -20.17 -10.40 0.31
C LYS A 94 -20.01 -8.99 0.90
N GLY A 95 -18.81 -8.41 0.80
CA GLY A 95 -18.48 -7.15 1.46
C GLY A 95 -17.91 -7.36 2.86
N PRO A 96 -17.57 -6.26 3.55
CA PRO A 96 -16.88 -6.32 4.83
C PRO A 96 -17.83 -6.75 5.96
N VAL A 97 -17.31 -7.49 6.94
CA VAL A 97 -18.05 -7.96 8.13
C VAL A 97 -17.13 -8.01 9.35
N GLY A 98 -17.64 -7.63 10.50
CA GLY A 98 -16.94 -7.78 11.79
C GLY A 98 -17.64 -8.74 12.72
N PHE A 99 -16.87 -9.34 13.63
CA PHE A 99 -17.36 -10.14 14.73
C PHE A 99 -16.71 -9.65 16.01
N VAL A 100 -17.53 -9.25 16.98
CA VAL A 100 -17.06 -8.89 18.33
C VAL A 100 -17.45 -10.03 19.25
N PHE A 101 -16.46 -10.82 19.67
CA PHE A 101 -16.66 -11.92 20.59
C PHE A 101 -16.46 -11.41 22.02
N HIS A 102 -17.51 -11.46 22.84
CA HIS A 102 -17.48 -10.99 24.22
C HIS A 102 -16.86 -12.03 25.15
N SER A 103 -16.25 -11.60 26.24
CA SER A 103 -15.49 -12.46 27.16
C SER A 103 -16.32 -13.61 27.78
N HIS A 104 -17.65 -13.47 27.87
CA HIS A 104 -18.56 -14.52 28.32
C HIS A 104 -18.77 -15.66 27.30
N MET A 105 -18.27 -15.56 26.07
CA MET A 105 -18.19 -16.68 25.12
C MET A 105 -17.52 -17.90 25.76
N LYS A 106 -16.52 -17.69 26.62
CA LYS A 106 -15.78 -18.76 27.32
C LYS A 106 -16.69 -19.65 28.17
N LYS A 107 -17.85 -19.15 28.57
CA LYS A 107 -18.85 -19.85 29.40
C LYS A 107 -20.13 -20.13 28.64
N ALA A 108 -20.20 -19.81 27.35
CA ALA A 108 -21.40 -20.01 26.55
C ALA A 108 -21.67 -21.51 26.36
N PRO A 109 -22.93 -21.97 26.44
CA PRO A 109 -23.32 -23.32 26.11
C PRO A 109 -22.84 -23.74 24.72
N ALA A 110 -22.37 -24.99 24.61
CA ALA A 110 -21.90 -25.57 23.35
C ALA A 110 -22.94 -25.44 22.23
N THR A 111 -24.22 -25.61 22.56
CA THR A 111 -25.35 -25.50 21.62
C THR A 111 -25.48 -24.10 21.03
N GLU A 112 -25.18 -23.03 21.78
CA GLU A 112 -25.22 -21.66 21.28
C GLU A 112 -24.07 -21.38 20.32
N ILE A 113 -22.86 -21.84 20.65
CA ILE A 113 -21.67 -21.70 19.80
C ILE A 113 -21.88 -22.42 18.46
N LEU A 114 -22.43 -23.64 18.50
CA LEU A 114 -22.76 -24.40 17.29
C LEU A 114 -23.86 -23.70 16.48
N SER A 115 -24.89 -23.16 17.14
CA SER A 115 -25.98 -22.42 16.46
C SER A 115 -25.46 -21.20 15.71
N PHE A 116 -24.56 -20.41 16.33
CA PHE A 116 -23.93 -19.28 15.63
C PHE A 116 -23.14 -19.73 14.40
N HIS A 117 -22.32 -20.79 14.51
CA HIS A 117 -21.55 -21.28 13.37
C HIS A 117 -22.44 -21.85 12.26
N ARG A 118 -23.60 -22.43 12.59
CA ARG A 118 -24.61 -22.85 11.59
C ARG A 118 -25.15 -21.64 10.82
N LEU A 119 -25.56 -20.60 11.53
CA LEU A 119 -26.01 -19.34 10.92
C LEU A 119 -24.91 -18.73 10.03
N LEU A 120 -23.66 -18.74 10.48
CA LEU A 120 -22.52 -18.26 9.71
C LEU A 120 -22.24 -19.13 8.47
N VAL A 121 -22.36 -20.45 8.56
CA VAL A 121 -22.25 -21.34 7.39
C VAL A 121 -23.36 -21.05 6.38
N GLU A 122 -24.58 -20.87 6.86
CA GLU A 122 -25.74 -20.54 6.04
C GLU A 122 -25.60 -19.16 5.35
N SER A 123 -25.05 -18.16 6.04
CA SER A 123 -24.83 -16.83 5.46
C SER A 123 -23.80 -16.85 4.33
N LEU A 124 -22.94 -17.86 4.24
CA LEU A 124 -21.93 -17.99 3.19
C LEU A 124 -22.48 -18.52 1.86
N GLY A 125 -23.70 -19.05 1.81
CA GLY A 125 -24.37 -19.45 0.57
C GLY A 125 -24.76 -18.26 -0.31
N ASP A 126 -24.90 -18.44 -1.62
CA ASP A 126 -24.96 -17.32 -2.59
C ASP A 126 -26.16 -16.36 -2.44
N ASN A 127 -27.26 -16.78 -1.80
CA ASN A 127 -28.51 -16.00 -1.73
C ASN A 127 -28.68 -15.12 -0.46
N ARG A 128 -27.65 -14.92 0.34
CA ARG A 128 -27.75 -14.21 1.64
C ARG A 128 -26.64 -13.19 1.80
N ASP A 129 -26.90 -12.05 2.42
CA ASP A 129 -25.91 -11.00 2.71
C ASP A 129 -25.55 -10.97 4.21
N TRP A 130 -24.66 -10.06 4.62
CA TRP A 130 -24.31 -9.89 6.03
C TRP A 130 -25.47 -9.31 6.85
N ASP A 131 -26.34 -8.49 6.25
CA ASP A 131 -27.56 -7.99 6.89
C ASP A 131 -28.52 -9.11 7.30
N TRP A 132 -28.59 -10.19 6.53
CA TRP A 132 -29.32 -11.39 6.93
C TRP A 132 -28.72 -12.03 8.18
N LEU A 133 -27.39 -12.16 8.25
CA LEU A 133 -26.72 -12.75 9.41
C LEU A 133 -26.90 -11.88 10.67
N VAL A 134 -26.72 -10.56 10.53
CA VAL A 134 -26.92 -9.59 11.62
C VAL A 134 -28.33 -9.70 12.20
N ARG A 135 -29.36 -9.74 11.35
CA ARG A 135 -30.75 -9.91 11.79
C ARG A 135 -30.96 -11.24 12.52
N ARG A 136 -30.45 -12.34 11.98
CA ARG A 136 -30.65 -13.68 12.57
C ARG A 136 -29.94 -13.86 13.90
N VAL A 137 -28.73 -13.34 14.03
CA VAL A 137 -28.00 -13.37 15.30
C VAL A 137 -28.72 -12.51 16.35
N ARG A 138 -29.28 -11.37 15.96
CA ARG A 138 -30.07 -10.50 16.85
C ARG A 138 -31.41 -11.13 17.29
N ASP A 139 -32.10 -11.81 16.37
CA ASP A 139 -33.40 -12.43 16.64
C ASP A 139 -33.25 -13.70 17.51
N GLU A 140 -32.11 -14.39 17.41
CA GLU A 140 -31.80 -15.55 18.25
C GLU A 140 -31.38 -15.09 19.66
N LYS A 141 -32.36 -14.96 20.56
CA LYS A 141 -32.18 -14.53 21.97
C LYS A 141 -31.13 -15.33 22.77
N ARG A 142 -30.72 -16.49 22.27
CA ARG A 142 -29.72 -17.37 22.89
C ARG A 142 -28.28 -17.00 22.54
N ILE A 143 -28.02 -16.18 21.51
CA ILE A 143 -26.66 -15.81 21.12
C ILE A 143 -26.34 -14.40 21.66
N GLY A 144 -25.85 -14.33 22.90
CA GLY A 144 -25.50 -13.06 23.55
C GLY A 144 -24.00 -12.75 23.59
N TRP A 145 -23.14 -13.65 23.11
CA TRP A 145 -21.67 -13.60 23.27
C TRP A 145 -20.93 -13.17 22.01
N VAL A 146 -21.64 -12.89 20.92
CA VAL A 146 -21.06 -12.38 19.68
C VAL A 146 -21.97 -11.34 19.04
N ASP A 147 -21.40 -10.20 18.67
CA ASP A 147 -22.05 -9.24 17.78
C ASP A 147 -21.48 -9.35 16.38
N VAL A 148 -22.36 -9.28 15.38
CA VAL A 148 -21.97 -9.19 13.96
C VAL A 148 -22.07 -7.73 13.56
N LEU A 149 -20.94 -7.15 13.15
CA LEU A 149 -20.85 -5.78 12.65
C LEU A 149 -20.97 -5.78 11.13
N ASP A 150 -21.86 -4.93 10.61
CA ASP A 150 -21.84 -4.53 9.22
C ASP A 150 -20.69 -3.53 9.02
N ALA A 151 -19.59 -3.99 8.44
CA ALA A 151 -18.39 -3.18 8.33
C ALA A 151 -18.45 -2.14 7.19
N VAL A 152 -19.57 -2.08 6.43
CA VAL A 152 -19.88 -0.95 5.53
C VAL A 152 -20.32 0.27 6.35
N LYS A 153 -20.84 0.08 7.57
CA LYS A 153 -21.28 1.17 8.47
C LYS A 153 -20.24 1.57 9.52
N THR A 154 -19.07 0.93 9.53
CA THR A 154 -17.92 1.31 10.38
C THR A 154 -16.90 2.20 9.68
N ASP A 155 -17.21 2.74 8.49
CA ASP A 155 -16.63 4.01 8.06
C ASP A 155 -17.14 5.10 9.02
N GLU A 156 -16.63 5.15 10.25
CA GLU A 156 -16.68 6.38 11.01
C GLU A 156 -15.97 7.42 10.13
N PRO A 157 -16.63 8.50 9.70
CA PRO A 157 -16.00 9.54 8.88
C PRO A 157 -14.69 10.07 9.49
N GLY A 158 -14.55 9.93 10.82
CA GLY A 158 -13.34 10.25 11.56
C GLY A 158 -12.14 9.32 11.32
N GLN A 159 -12.31 8.01 11.08
CA GLN A 159 -11.16 7.09 11.00
C GLN A 159 -10.42 7.18 9.66
N ARG A 160 -11.14 7.22 8.54
CA ARG A 160 -10.55 7.41 7.22
C ARG A 160 -9.95 8.81 7.05
N SER A 161 -10.62 9.84 7.59
CA SER A 161 -10.08 11.20 7.69
C SER A 161 -8.79 11.25 8.51
N ARG A 162 -8.72 10.53 9.65
CA ARG A 162 -7.49 10.40 10.47
C ARG A 162 -6.34 9.69 9.73
N VAL A 163 -6.62 8.64 8.96
CA VAL A 163 -5.59 7.97 8.15
C VAL A 163 -5.07 8.93 7.08
N LYS A 164 -5.95 9.63 6.37
CA LYS A 164 -5.58 10.66 5.38
C LYS A 164 -4.69 11.75 5.98
N GLU A 165 -5.06 12.29 7.13
CA GLU A 165 -4.27 13.30 7.82
C GLU A 165 -2.89 12.76 8.24
N ARG A 166 -2.84 11.54 8.78
CA ARG A 166 -1.58 10.89 9.17
C ARG A 166 -0.68 10.59 7.97
N VAL A 167 -1.26 10.20 6.85
CA VAL A 167 -0.58 9.96 5.58
C VAL A 167 0.03 11.26 5.05
N ARG A 168 -0.77 12.34 4.98
CA ARG A 168 -0.31 13.69 4.60
C ARG A 168 0.80 14.20 5.50
N GLU A 169 0.62 14.12 6.81
CA GLU A 169 1.61 14.57 7.79
C GLU A 169 2.93 13.78 7.64
N THR A 170 2.84 12.47 7.43
CA THR A 170 4.02 11.62 7.21
C THR A 170 4.76 12.05 5.95
N TYR A 171 4.07 12.32 4.85
CA TYR A 171 4.70 12.82 3.62
C TYR A 171 5.45 14.13 3.84
N LEU A 172 4.78 15.12 4.46
CA LEU A 172 5.37 16.44 4.73
C LEU A 172 6.59 16.34 5.67
N ARG A 173 6.49 15.52 6.73
CA ARG A 173 7.61 15.27 7.64
C ARG A 173 8.77 14.58 6.94
N SER A 174 8.49 13.69 5.99
CA SER A 174 9.50 13.00 5.18
C SER A 174 10.26 13.98 4.32
N ARG A 175 9.54 14.84 3.58
CA ARG A 175 10.14 15.88 2.75
C ARG A 175 11.00 16.84 3.58
N ALA A 176 10.47 17.29 4.71
CA ALA A 176 11.20 18.17 5.63
C ALA A 176 12.47 17.51 6.18
N ALA A 177 12.43 16.21 6.47
CA ALA A 177 13.58 15.46 6.95
C ALA A 177 14.66 15.31 5.87
N VAL A 178 14.29 14.97 4.63
CA VAL A 178 15.25 14.92 3.51
C VAL A 178 15.91 16.29 3.33
N CYS A 179 15.11 17.36 3.27
CA CYS A 179 15.61 18.73 3.16
C CYS A 179 16.60 19.10 4.28
N GLU A 180 16.27 18.80 5.53
CA GLU A 180 17.13 19.07 6.68
C GLU A 180 18.45 18.27 6.60
N ILE A 181 18.38 16.98 6.26
CA ILE A 181 19.54 16.10 6.13
C ILE A 181 20.47 16.62 5.02
N THR A 182 19.93 16.90 3.84
CA THR A 182 20.66 17.46 2.70
C THR A 182 21.37 18.77 3.07
N ARG A 183 20.68 19.71 3.74
CA ARG A 183 21.27 20.99 4.17
C ARG A 183 22.37 20.85 5.22
N LYS A 184 22.25 19.86 6.12
CA LYS A 184 23.29 19.58 7.11
C LYS A 184 24.52 18.97 6.46
N LEU A 185 24.33 18.03 5.53
CA LEU A 185 25.43 17.40 4.79
C LEU A 185 26.15 18.40 3.89
N SER A 186 25.44 19.30 3.22
CA SER A 186 26.05 20.34 2.38
C SER A 186 26.91 21.34 3.18
N ARG A 187 26.78 21.36 4.51
CA ARG A 187 27.62 22.15 5.44
C ARG A 187 28.71 21.32 6.12
N GLY A 188 28.88 20.05 5.73
CA GLY A 188 29.84 19.13 6.34
C GLY A 188 29.47 18.67 7.76
N ALA A 189 28.21 18.86 8.19
CA ALA A 189 27.78 18.44 9.52
C ALA A 189 27.56 16.92 9.58
N SER A 190 27.86 16.32 10.74
CA SER A 190 27.52 14.92 11.01
C SER A 190 26.01 14.77 11.20
N VAL A 191 25.40 13.83 10.47
CA VAL A 191 23.96 13.60 10.48
C VAL A 191 23.65 12.16 10.90
N GLY A 192 22.75 12.00 11.87
CA GLY A 192 22.23 10.70 12.28
C GLY A 192 21.07 10.23 11.40
N VAL A 193 20.92 8.92 11.25
CA VAL A 193 19.87 8.31 10.40
C VAL A 193 18.57 8.00 11.15
N TRP A 194 18.54 8.14 12.48
CA TRP A 194 17.38 7.71 13.30
C TRP A 194 16.07 8.39 12.87
N LYS A 195 16.12 9.68 12.53
CA LYS A 195 14.93 10.44 12.11
C LYS A 195 14.36 9.90 10.80
N ALA A 196 15.22 9.66 9.81
CA ALA A 196 14.84 9.03 8.55
C ALA A 196 14.31 7.60 8.78
N GLN A 197 14.96 6.81 9.63
CA GLN A 197 14.53 5.46 9.96
C GLN A 197 13.14 5.43 10.62
N ARG A 198 12.85 6.36 11.55
CA ARG A 198 11.53 6.47 12.19
C ARG A 198 10.45 6.89 11.20
N ILE A 199 10.76 7.82 10.32
CA ILE A 199 9.85 8.25 9.26
C ILE A 199 9.54 7.07 8.33
N VAL A 200 10.55 6.33 7.88
CA VAL A 200 10.35 5.17 7.01
C VAL A 200 9.57 4.07 7.72
N GLN A 201 9.78 3.84 9.03
CA GLN A 201 8.95 2.90 9.79
C GLN A 201 7.46 3.29 9.73
N ASN A 202 7.15 4.58 9.92
CA ASN A 202 5.77 5.07 9.77
C ASN A 202 5.26 4.88 8.33
N MET A 203 6.08 5.14 7.31
CA MET A 203 5.70 4.88 5.91
C MET A 203 5.38 3.40 5.68
N VAL A 204 6.19 2.50 6.21
CA VAL A 204 5.98 1.05 6.08
C VAL A 204 4.69 0.61 6.76
N ASP A 205 4.33 1.24 7.88
CA ASP A 205 3.08 0.97 8.59
C ASP A 205 1.88 1.49 7.77
N LEU A 206 1.99 2.68 7.16
CA LEU A 206 0.97 3.24 6.28
C LEU A 206 0.77 2.41 4.99
N VAL A 207 1.84 1.95 4.36
CA VAL A 207 1.77 1.04 3.19
C VAL A 207 1.02 -0.25 3.53
N GLN A 208 1.13 -0.74 4.77
CA GLN A 208 0.43 -1.95 5.22
C GLN A 208 -1.04 -1.71 5.53
N GLU A 209 -1.41 -0.48 5.89
CA GLU A 209 -2.77 -0.06 6.25
C GLU A 209 -3.59 0.34 5.02
N ASP A 210 -3.08 1.24 4.17
CA ASP A 210 -3.74 1.70 2.94
C ASP A 210 -2.70 2.03 1.87
N GLU A 211 -2.34 1.01 1.08
CA GLU A 211 -1.36 1.14 0.00
C GLU A 211 -1.84 2.11 -1.09
N ALA A 212 -3.14 2.13 -1.41
CA ALA A 212 -3.70 2.97 -2.47
C ALA A 212 -3.62 4.45 -2.11
N LEU A 213 -4.01 4.81 -0.88
CA LEU A 213 -3.89 6.17 -0.37
C LEU A 213 -2.42 6.61 -0.28
N PHE A 214 -1.53 5.71 0.14
CA PHE A 214 -0.11 6.03 0.23
C PHE A 214 0.53 6.19 -1.15
N MET A 215 0.15 5.39 -2.15
CA MET A 215 0.52 5.62 -3.57
C MET A 215 -0.05 6.94 -4.09
N GLY A 216 -1.25 7.33 -3.68
CA GLY A 216 -1.82 8.64 -4.03
C GLY A 216 -0.93 9.82 -3.65
N LEU A 217 -0.11 9.70 -2.60
CA LEU A 217 0.86 10.74 -2.23
C LEU A 217 2.01 10.91 -3.21
N SER A 218 2.43 9.85 -3.91
CA SER A 218 3.49 10.00 -4.92
C SER A 218 3.03 10.84 -6.12
N THR A 219 1.74 11.18 -6.19
CA THR A 219 1.19 12.13 -7.16
C THR A 219 1.37 13.59 -6.74
N ILE A 220 1.78 13.84 -5.50
CA ILE A 220 2.07 15.20 -4.99
C ILE A 220 3.29 15.73 -5.74
N LYS A 221 3.07 16.81 -6.50
CA LYS A 221 4.08 17.48 -7.32
C LYS A 221 4.05 18.97 -7.00
N ASP A 222 4.70 19.35 -5.90
CA ASP A 222 4.93 20.76 -5.56
C ASP A 222 6.02 21.35 -6.46
N TYR A 223 5.75 22.53 -7.02
CA TYR A 223 6.61 23.18 -8.01
C TYR A 223 7.94 23.74 -7.43
N ASP A 224 7.99 24.06 -6.13
CA ASP A 224 9.09 24.86 -5.57
C ASP A 224 10.29 24.06 -5.05
N ASP A 225 10.13 22.76 -4.74
CA ASP A 225 11.21 21.94 -4.17
C ASP A 225 11.19 20.50 -4.68
N TYR A 226 11.20 20.38 -6.01
CA TYR A 226 11.08 19.15 -6.79
C TYR A 226 11.99 18.00 -6.28
N THR A 227 13.24 18.31 -5.91
CA THR A 227 14.23 17.29 -5.52
C THR A 227 13.84 16.52 -4.25
N TYR A 228 13.27 17.20 -3.24
CA TYR A 228 12.90 16.52 -1.99
C TYR A 228 11.59 15.76 -2.12
N GLY A 229 10.63 16.26 -2.90
CA GLY A 229 9.42 15.53 -3.26
C GLY A 229 9.76 14.24 -4.02
N HIS A 230 10.68 14.33 -4.99
CA HIS A 230 11.15 13.19 -5.76
C HIS A 230 11.73 12.07 -4.88
N SER A 231 12.63 12.37 -3.94
CA SER A 231 13.17 11.35 -3.03
C SER A 231 12.09 10.68 -2.18
N VAL A 232 11.06 11.43 -1.74
CA VAL A 232 9.93 10.86 -1.00
C VAL A 232 9.07 9.99 -1.91
N ASN A 233 8.76 10.43 -3.13
CA ASN A 233 7.97 9.65 -4.09
C ASN A 233 8.66 8.34 -4.48
N VAL A 234 9.98 8.38 -4.74
CA VAL A 234 10.78 7.18 -5.03
C VAL A 234 10.76 6.22 -3.84
N ALA A 235 10.85 6.72 -2.60
CA ALA A 235 10.72 5.88 -1.41
C ALA A 235 9.32 5.25 -1.32
N VAL A 236 8.25 6.02 -1.53
CA VAL A 236 6.86 5.55 -1.51
C VAL A 236 6.65 4.42 -2.53
N LEU A 237 7.01 4.65 -3.80
CA LEU A 237 6.88 3.69 -4.89
C LEU A 237 7.72 2.43 -4.63
N SER A 238 8.94 2.60 -4.12
CA SER A 238 9.81 1.47 -3.76
C SER A 238 9.21 0.61 -2.64
N LEU A 239 8.66 1.23 -1.60
CA LEU A 239 8.01 0.53 -0.49
C LEU A 239 6.78 -0.26 -0.95
N CYS A 240 5.95 0.34 -1.82
CA CYS A 240 4.78 -0.33 -2.39
C CYS A 240 5.20 -1.53 -3.25
N LEU A 241 6.21 -1.37 -4.13
CA LEU A 241 6.74 -2.49 -4.93
C LEU A 241 7.34 -3.59 -4.03
N GLY A 242 8.11 -3.18 -3.02
CA GLY A 242 8.63 -4.07 -1.99
C GLY A 242 7.55 -4.86 -1.25
N ASN A 243 6.38 -4.24 -1.04
CA ASN A 243 5.26 -4.83 -0.30
C ASN A 243 4.61 -5.91 -1.16
N ARG A 244 4.42 -5.62 -2.45
CA ARG A 244 3.86 -6.54 -3.45
C ARG A 244 4.71 -7.79 -3.66
N ILE A 245 6.03 -7.68 -3.56
CA ILE A 245 6.95 -8.83 -3.67
C ILE A 245 7.21 -9.53 -2.32
N GLY A 246 6.56 -9.10 -1.23
CA GLY A 246 6.60 -9.78 0.06
C GLY A 246 7.87 -9.53 0.88
N LEU A 247 8.52 -8.36 0.74
CA LEU A 247 9.68 -8.01 1.56
C LEU A 247 9.31 -7.97 3.05
N SER A 248 10.23 -8.43 3.89
CA SER A 248 10.08 -8.33 5.35
C SER A 248 10.00 -6.87 5.81
N ARG A 249 9.37 -6.59 6.96
CA ARG A 249 9.31 -5.23 7.53
C ARG A 249 10.70 -4.60 7.70
N SER A 250 11.70 -5.40 8.10
CA SER A 250 13.09 -4.93 8.23
C SER A 250 13.69 -4.56 6.87
N SER A 251 13.51 -5.41 5.85
CA SER A 251 13.94 -5.13 4.48
C SER A 251 13.26 -3.89 3.90
N GLN A 252 11.97 -3.71 4.17
CA GLN A 252 11.20 -2.53 3.79
C GLN A 252 11.76 -1.25 4.39
N VAL A 253 12.12 -1.26 5.68
CA VAL A 253 12.74 -0.10 6.32
C VAL A 253 14.07 0.26 5.66
N HIS A 254 14.91 -0.73 5.34
CA HIS A 254 16.15 -0.45 4.61
C HIS A 254 15.89 0.09 3.20
N LEU A 255 14.94 -0.51 2.46
CA LEU A 255 14.55 -0.07 1.13
C LEU A 255 14.02 1.37 1.11
N GLY A 256 13.17 1.73 2.06
CA GLY A 256 12.66 3.10 2.17
C GLY A 256 13.76 4.11 2.50
N ILE A 257 14.74 3.75 3.34
CA ILE A 257 15.91 4.61 3.59
C ILE A 257 16.74 4.76 2.30
N CYS A 258 16.97 3.67 1.56
CA CYS A 258 17.63 3.72 0.25
C CYS A 258 16.89 4.67 -0.70
N GLY A 259 15.56 4.57 -0.78
CA GLY A 259 14.74 5.45 -1.62
C GLY A 259 14.85 6.92 -1.21
N LEU A 260 14.84 7.24 0.08
CA LEU A 260 15.00 8.63 0.55
C LEU A 260 16.40 9.19 0.27
N PHE A 261 17.44 8.35 0.21
CA PHE A 261 18.84 8.77 0.10
C PHE A 261 19.49 8.45 -1.25
N HIS A 262 18.74 7.94 -2.24
CA HIS A 262 19.31 7.53 -3.53
C HIS A 262 20.07 8.69 -4.20
N ASP A 263 19.54 9.90 -4.05
CA ASP A 263 20.00 11.14 -4.65
C ASP A 263 20.82 12.04 -3.70
N LEU A 264 21.18 11.55 -2.51
CA LEU A 264 21.84 12.35 -1.48
C LEU A 264 23.15 12.98 -1.95
N GLY A 265 23.84 12.33 -2.89
CA GLY A 265 25.08 12.79 -3.51
C GLY A 265 24.95 14.04 -4.37
N LYS A 266 23.73 14.46 -4.75
CA LYS A 266 23.52 15.71 -5.49
C LYS A 266 23.96 16.95 -4.70
N VAL A 267 24.15 16.84 -3.37
CA VAL A 267 24.74 17.90 -2.53
C VAL A 267 26.17 18.27 -2.88
N GLU A 268 26.90 17.36 -3.53
CA GLU A 268 28.28 17.60 -3.97
C GLU A 268 28.36 18.31 -5.33
N ILE A 269 27.22 18.46 -6.02
CA ILE A 269 27.14 19.09 -7.34
C ILE A 269 26.75 20.56 -7.19
N ALA A 270 27.39 21.40 -8.00
CA ALA A 270 27.03 22.80 -8.15
C ALA A 270 25.52 22.98 -8.43
N PRO A 271 24.79 23.80 -7.64
CA PRO A 271 23.34 23.99 -7.79
C PRO A 271 22.91 24.45 -9.20
N GLU A 272 23.75 25.24 -9.86
CA GLU A 272 23.57 25.72 -11.23
C GLU A 272 23.53 24.58 -12.27
N ILE A 273 24.22 23.46 -12.02
CA ILE A 273 24.16 22.26 -12.87
C ILE A 273 22.88 21.48 -12.56
N VAL A 274 22.59 21.26 -11.27
CA VAL A 274 21.41 20.48 -10.83
C VAL A 274 20.10 21.15 -11.25
N LYS A 275 20.03 22.49 -11.19
CA LYS A 275 18.83 23.29 -11.47
C LYS A 275 18.80 23.87 -12.89
N LYS A 276 19.73 23.47 -13.77
CA LYS A 276 19.85 24.06 -15.11
C LYS A 276 18.55 23.89 -15.92
N PRO A 277 17.92 24.99 -16.39
CA PRO A 277 16.76 24.91 -17.28
C PRO A 277 17.25 24.64 -18.72
N GLY A 278 17.49 23.37 -19.05
CA GLY A 278 17.84 22.97 -20.42
C GLY A 278 18.62 21.66 -20.51
N LYS A 279 19.20 21.42 -21.68
CA LYS A 279 20.12 20.29 -21.87
C LYS A 279 21.45 20.58 -21.15
N LEU A 280 21.98 19.54 -20.51
CA LEU A 280 23.32 19.55 -19.92
C LEU A 280 24.36 19.41 -21.03
N SER A 281 25.51 20.07 -20.87
CA SER A 281 26.71 19.78 -21.64
C SER A 281 27.25 18.40 -21.27
N GLU A 282 28.18 17.85 -22.06
CA GLU A 282 28.80 16.57 -21.74
C GLU A 282 29.55 16.60 -20.39
N VAL A 283 30.19 17.72 -20.08
CA VAL A 283 30.90 17.92 -18.80
C VAL A 283 29.92 18.01 -17.64
N GLU A 284 28.83 18.76 -17.79
CA GLU A 284 27.78 18.87 -16.77
C GLU A 284 27.08 17.52 -16.53
N ARG A 285 26.84 16.75 -17.61
CA ARG A 285 26.30 15.40 -17.51
C ARG A 285 27.26 14.47 -16.77
N ALA A 286 28.54 14.48 -17.11
CA ALA A 286 29.55 13.67 -16.44
C ALA A 286 29.67 14.01 -14.95
N GLU A 287 29.41 15.26 -14.57
CA GLU A 287 29.33 15.66 -13.16
C GLU A 287 28.09 15.10 -12.47
N ILE A 288 26.91 15.19 -13.11
CA ILE A 288 25.68 14.59 -12.58
C ILE A 288 25.80 13.07 -12.42
N GLU A 289 26.41 12.36 -13.37
CA GLU A 289 26.54 10.90 -13.34
C GLU A 289 27.40 10.38 -12.16
N LYS A 290 28.12 11.25 -11.45
CA LYS A 290 28.87 10.91 -10.23
C LYS A 290 28.02 10.85 -8.96
N HIS A 291 26.79 11.39 -8.98
CA HIS A 291 25.99 11.45 -7.75
C HIS A 291 25.67 10.10 -7.08
N PRO A 292 25.53 8.95 -7.77
CA PRO A 292 25.34 7.69 -7.06
C PRO A 292 26.55 7.33 -6.19
N LEU A 293 27.76 7.64 -6.67
CA LEU A 293 29.00 7.46 -5.91
C LEU A 293 29.07 8.40 -4.70
N TRP A 294 28.67 9.66 -4.88
CA TRP A 294 28.59 10.61 -3.78
C TRP A 294 27.49 10.25 -2.77
N SER A 295 26.34 9.73 -3.21
CA SER A 295 25.29 9.22 -2.33
C SER A 295 25.85 8.11 -1.44
N ALA A 296 26.57 7.15 -2.02
CA ALA A 296 27.23 6.10 -1.26
C ALA A 296 28.24 6.67 -0.24
N ARG A 297 29.08 7.62 -0.66
CA ARG A 297 30.04 8.30 0.25
C ARG A 297 29.32 9.00 1.40
N GLN A 298 28.26 9.76 1.12
CA GLN A 298 27.50 10.49 2.12
C GLN A 298 26.84 9.55 3.12
N ILE A 299 26.26 8.44 2.64
CA ILE A 299 25.67 7.40 3.49
C ILE A 299 26.72 6.76 4.41
N LEU A 300 27.92 6.48 3.91
CA LEU A 300 29.01 5.93 4.72
C LEU A 300 29.49 6.87 5.83
N ASN A 301 29.37 8.19 5.61
CA ASN A 301 29.69 9.24 6.57
C ASN A 301 28.57 9.51 7.60
N LEU A 302 27.38 8.94 7.43
CA LEU A 302 26.30 9.10 8.42
C LEU A 302 26.69 8.51 9.78
N HIS A 303 26.21 9.15 10.84
CA HIS A 303 26.34 8.64 12.21
C HIS A 303 25.33 7.51 12.45
N ALA A 304 25.73 6.30 12.05
CA ALA A 304 24.94 5.08 12.11
C ALA A 304 25.85 3.85 12.27
N SER A 305 25.28 2.73 12.75
CA SER A 305 26.02 1.46 12.87
C SER A 305 26.54 0.99 11.51
N HIS A 306 27.70 0.31 11.49
CA HIS A 306 28.26 -0.27 10.28
C HIS A 306 27.31 -1.22 9.55
N ASP A 307 26.54 -2.05 10.28
CA ASP A 307 25.55 -2.95 9.69
C ASP A 307 24.44 -2.21 8.95
N LEU A 308 23.88 -1.14 9.55
CA LEU A 308 22.87 -0.33 8.85
C LEU A 308 23.46 0.31 7.60
N LYS A 309 24.66 0.91 7.69
CA LYS A 309 25.31 1.56 6.55
C LYS A 309 25.55 0.58 5.40
N SER A 310 26.03 -0.63 5.67
CA SER A 310 26.24 -1.63 4.61
C SER A 310 24.94 -2.04 3.91
N ARG A 311 23.81 -2.07 4.62
CA ARG A 311 22.49 -2.40 4.05
C ARG A 311 21.89 -1.29 3.18
N ILE A 312 22.21 -0.02 3.46
CA ILE A 312 21.56 1.12 2.79
C ILE A 312 22.45 1.83 1.76
N THR A 313 23.72 1.46 1.62
CA THR A 313 24.66 2.12 0.69
C THR A 313 24.53 1.62 -0.75
N LEU A 314 24.27 0.32 -0.93
CA LEU A 314 24.42 -0.32 -2.23
C LEU A 314 23.35 0.11 -3.25
N ALA A 315 22.09 0.20 -2.83
CA ALA A 315 21.01 0.53 -3.76
C ALA A 315 21.07 1.98 -4.28
N PRO A 316 21.38 2.99 -3.44
CA PRO A 316 21.74 4.34 -3.91
C PRO A 316 22.93 4.39 -4.88
N LEU A 317 23.92 3.50 -4.76
CA LEU A 317 25.01 3.45 -5.73
C LEU A 317 24.55 2.89 -7.10
N GLU A 318 23.58 1.99 -7.08
CA GLU A 318 23.17 1.20 -8.24
C GLU A 318 21.93 1.73 -8.98
N HIS A 319 21.22 2.73 -8.46
CA HIS A 319 19.89 3.08 -8.95
C HIS A 319 19.84 3.60 -10.40
N HIS A 320 20.99 3.95 -11.00
CA HIS A 320 21.11 4.28 -12.43
C HIS A 320 21.78 3.18 -13.29
N LEU A 321 22.02 2.00 -12.71
CA LEU A 321 22.38 0.83 -13.49
C LEU A 321 21.14 0.24 -14.14
N ASN A 322 21.22 0.11 -15.45
CA ASN A 322 20.32 -0.73 -16.23
C ASN A 322 20.43 -2.20 -15.80
N HIS A 323 19.37 -2.97 -16.03
CA HIS A 323 19.33 -4.41 -15.76
C HIS A 323 20.50 -5.17 -16.39
N ASN A 324 20.90 -4.78 -17.60
CA ASN A 324 22.06 -5.30 -18.33
C ASN A 324 23.40 -4.62 -17.99
N LEU A 325 23.47 -3.81 -16.93
CA LEU A 325 24.65 -3.09 -16.43
C LEU A 325 25.22 -1.99 -17.36
N SER A 326 24.52 -1.65 -18.44
CA SER A 326 24.96 -0.59 -19.38
C SER A 326 24.86 0.84 -18.83
N GLY A 327 24.19 1.03 -17.69
CA GLY A 327 24.03 2.33 -17.03
C GLY A 327 25.30 2.84 -16.33
N TYR A 328 25.12 3.64 -15.27
CA TYR A 328 26.21 4.24 -14.49
C TYR A 328 25.96 4.14 -12.96
N PRO A 329 27.01 4.15 -12.13
CA PRO A 329 28.44 4.17 -12.48
C PRO A 329 28.93 2.81 -13.02
N LYS A 330 30.00 2.81 -13.83
CA LYS A 330 30.58 1.54 -14.34
C LYS A 330 31.17 0.71 -13.20
N MET A 331 30.75 -0.56 -13.11
CA MET A 331 31.24 -1.52 -12.12
C MET A 331 31.64 -2.84 -12.81
N PRO A 332 32.89 -2.95 -13.31
CA PRO A 332 33.32 -4.05 -14.19
C PRO A 332 33.20 -5.45 -13.59
N SER A 333 33.33 -5.58 -12.27
CA SER A 333 33.26 -6.87 -11.57
C SER A 333 31.84 -7.23 -11.12
N LYS A 334 30.83 -6.42 -11.48
CA LYS A 334 29.45 -6.65 -11.06
C LYS A 334 28.75 -7.56 -12.06
N GLU A 335 28.13 -8.61 -11.56
CA GLU A 335 27.39 -9.55 -12.41
C GLU A 335 25.92 -9.17 -12.55
N ARG A 336 25.33 -8.59 -11.50
CA ARG A 336 23.89 -8.29 -11.42
C ARG A 336 23.63 -7.08 -10.53
N VAL A 337 22.62 -6.28 -10.87
CA VAL A 337 22.10 -5.21 -10.01
C VAL A 337 21.39 -5.84 -8.80
N SER A 338 21.57 -5.28 -7.61
CA SER A 338 20.92 -5.78 -6.39
C SER A 338 19.39 -5.68 -6.50
N LEU A 339 18.66 -6.42 -5.66
CA LEU A 339 17.19 -6.33 -5.65
C LEU A 339 16.71 -4.90 -5.37
N PHE A 340 17.30 -4.24 -4.37
CA PHE A 340 16.93 -2.86 -4.03
C PHE A 340 17.36 -1.88 -5.13
N GLY A 341 18.52 -2.07 -5.75
CA GLY A 341 18.95 -1.26 -6.90
C GLY A 341 17.95 -1.35 -8.07
N ARG A 342 17.48 -2.56 -8.41
CA ARG A 342 16.46 -2.76 -9.47
C ARG A 342 15.11 -2.13 -9.11
N ILE A 343 14.69 -2.21 -7.85
CA ILE A 343 13.46 -1.55 -7.37
C ILE A 343 13.59 -0.03 -7.48
N LEU A 344 14.69 0.54 -6.99
CA LEU A 344 14.96 1.98 -7.04
C LEU A 344 15.03 2.47 -8.49
N HIS A 345 15.69 1.73 -9.39
CA HIS A 345 15.79 2.09 -10.80
C HIS A 345 14.41 2.25 -11.48
N ILE A 346 13.49 1.31 -11.21
CA ILE A 346 12.11 1.36 -11.72
C ILE A 346 11.36 2.56 -11.12
N ALA A 347 11.43 2.74 -9.79
CA ALA A 347 10.70 3.80 -9.09
C ALA A 347 11.21 5.20 -9.46
N ASP A 348 12.53 5.38 -9.51
CA ASP A 348 13.21 6.62 -9.90
C ASP A 348 12.84 7.02 -11.34
N PHE A 349 13.01 6.11 -12.30
CA PHE A 349 12.68 6.40 -13.68
C PHE A 349 11.21 6.80 -13.85
N PHE A 350 10.28 6.06 -13.23
CA PHE A 350 8.86 6.34 -13.32
C PHE A 350 8.51 7.73 -12.75
N ASP A 351 8.98 8.07 -11.54
CA ASP A 351 8.71 9.39 -10.95
C ASP A 351 9.37 10.52 -11.76
N ALA A 352 10.58 10.27 -12.27
CA ALA A 352 11.34 11.21 -13.08
C ALA A 352 10.63 11.60 -14.39
N VAL A 353 10.03 10.63 -15.10
CA VAL A 353 9.38 10.89 -16.40
C VAL A 353 7.94 11.38 -16.25
N THR A 354 7.26 11.01 -15.17
CA THR A 354 5.89 11.45 -14.90
C THR A 354 5.84 12.80 -14.19
N SER A 355 6.93 13.30 -13.63
CA SER A 355 6.95 14.60 -12.97
C SER A 355 7.35 15.76 -13.90
N PRO A 356 6.76 16.96 -13.72
CA PRO A 356 7.17 18.15 -14.45
C PRO A 356 8.61 18.52 -14.07
N ARG A 357 9.44 18.88 -15.05
CA ARG A 357 10.83 19.34 -14.83
C ARG A 357 11.02 20.71 -15.45
N ALA A 358 11.92 21.52 -14.87
CA ALA A 358 12.24 22.87 -15.34
C ALA A 358 12.59 22.95 -16.85
N TYR A 359 13.10 21.85 -17.42
CA TYR A 359 13.49 21.76 -18.83
C TYR A 359 12.52 20.96 -19.71
N ARG A 360 11.43 20.38 -19.16
CA ARG A 360 10.44 19.59 -19.91
C ARG A 360 9.04 20.16 -19.68
N LYS A 361 8.49 20.81 -20.72
CA LYS A 361 7.16 21.44 -20.71
C LYS A 361 6.00 20.46 -20.47
N TYR A 362 6.16 19.18 -20.81
CA TYR A 362 5.12 18.17 -20.72
C TYR A 362 5.63 16.94 -19.94
N ALA A 363 4.97 16.61 -18.83
CA ALA A 363 5.23 15.36 -18.11
C ALA A 363 4.47 14.22 -18.81
N TYR A 364 5.06 13.04 -18.90
CA TYR A 364 4.36 11.88 -19.45
C TYR A 364 3.22 11.49 -18.51
N SER A 365 2.10 11.08 -19.07
CA SER A 365 1.07 10.40 -18.29
C SER A 365 1.65 9.11 -17.68
N PRO A 366 1.15 8.68 -16.51
CA PRO A 366 1.59 7.42 -15.91
C PRO A 366 1.49 6.20 -16.84
N ASP A 367 0.46 6.13 -17.70
CA ASP A 367 0.31 5.04 -18.67
C ASP A 367 1.36 5.08 -19.80
N GLU A 368 1.68 6.27 -20.33
CA GLU A 368 2.77 6.45 -21.30
C GLU A 368 4.13 6.06 -20.70
N ALA A 369 4.38 6.41 -19.43
CA ALA A 369 5.60 6.05 -18.73
C ALA A 369 5.76 4.53 -18.61
N VAL A 370 4.70 3.82 -18.19
CA VAL A 370 4.72 2.36 -18.09
C VAL A 370 4.95 1.71 -19.45
N ARG A 371 4.33 2.22 -20.52
CA ARG A 371 4.55 1.72 -21.89
C ARG A 371 6.01 1.87 -22.32
N MET A 372 6.60 3.05 -22.11
CA MET A 372 8.01 3.31 -22.40
C MET A 372 8.95 2.38 -21.63
N MET A 373 8.65 2.10 -20.36
CA MET A 373 9.43 1.17 -19.56
C MET A 373 9.29 -0.28 -20.07
N ALA A 374 8.08 -0.67 -20.50
CA ALA A 374 7.81 -2.02 -21.01
C ALA A 374 8.58 -2.33 -22.30
N GLU A 375 8.75 -1.34 -23.18
CA GLU A 375 9.57 -1.46 -24.40
C GLU A 375 11.05 -1.77 -24.10
N LYS A 376 11.52 -1.46 -22.89
CA LYS A 376 12.91 -1.64 -22.46
C LYS A 376 13.08 -2.73 -21.37
N ALA A 377 12.05 -3.56 -21.20
CA ALA A 377 12.08 -4.65 -20.23
C ALA A 377 13.14 -5.70 -20.61
N GLY A 378 13.96 -6.12 -19.65
CA GLY A 378 15.08 -7.05 -19.88
C GLY A 378 16.40 -6.36 -20.27
N GLU A 379 16.36 -5.09 -20.69
CA GLU A 379 17.55 -4.29 -21.00
C GLU A 379 17.83 -3.26 -19.90
N GLU A 380 16.94 -2.28 -19.75
CA GLU A 380 17.02 -1.25 -18.72
C GLU A 380 16.35 -1.71 -17.43
N PHE A 381 15.18 -2.34 -17.53
CA PHE A 381 14.38 -2.71 -16.36
C PHE A 381 14.32 -4.22 -16.13
N ASP A 382 14.28 -4.63 -14.87
CA ASP A 382 13.98 -6.02 -14.54
C ASP A 382 12.55 -6.37 -14.96
N PRO A 383 12.35 -7.36 -15.85
CA PRO A 383 11.03 -7.62 -16.44
C PRO A 383 10.02 -8.14 -15.42
N ILE A 384 10.47 -8.87 -14.39
CA ILE A 384 9.58 -9.42 -13.36
C ILE A 384 9.13 -8.30 -12.44
N LEU A 385 10.07 -7.49 -11.94
CA LEU A 385 9.74 -6.36 -11.07
C LEU A 385 8.90 -5.31 -11.80
N LEU A 386 9.21 -5.01 -13.06
CA LEU A 386 8.43 -4.08 -13.86
C LEU A 386 6.99 -4.56 -14.05
N LYS A 387 6.78 -5.87 -14.28
CA LYS A 387 5.43 -6.44 -14.37
C LYS A 387 4.65 -6.30 -13.05
N VAL A 388 5.31 -6.50 -11.91
CA VAL A 388 4.67 -6.27 -10.59
C VAL A 388 4.38 -4.78 -10.39
N PHE A 389 5.29 -3.90 -10.78
CA PHE A 389 5.14 -2.45 -10.69
C PHE A 389 3.98 -1.94 -11.55
N ALA A 390 3.86 -2.37 -12.81
CA ALA A 390 2.74 -2.02 -13.68
C ALA A 390 1.39 -2.48 -13.10
N ARG A 391 1.33 -3.70 -12.55
CA ARG A 391 0.13 -4.23 -11.88
C ARG A 391 -0.22 -3.48 -10.59
N MET A 392 0.80 -3.00 -9.88
CA MET A 392 0.64 -2.21 -8.66
C MET A 392 -0.04 -0.87 -8.97
N LEU A 393 0.34 -0.23 -10.08
CA LEU A 393 -0.23 1.05 -10.50
C LEU A 393 -1.65 0.92 -11.09
N GLY A 394 -1.97 -0.21 -11.73
CA GLY A 394 -3.21 -0.39 -12.47
C GLY A 394 -3.13 0.16 -13.90
N VAL A 395 -4.19 -0.03 -14.69
CA VAL A 395 -4.23 0.43 -16.10
C VAL A 395 -4.17 1.95 -16.19
N TYR A 396 -4.87 2.62 -15.30
CA TYR A 396 -4.90 4.08 -15.12
C TYR A 396 -4.44 4.44 -13.70
N PRO A 397 -3.18 4.79 -13.49
CA PRO A 397 -2.66 4.99 -12.14
C PRO A 397 -3.39 6.07 -11.34
N ILE A 398 -3.40 5.96 -10.01
CA ILE A 398 -4.02 6.95 -9.11
C ILE A 398 -3.50 8.35 -9.45
N GLY A 399 -4.42 9.32 -9.51
CA GLY A 399 -4.16 10.69 -9.92
C GLY A 399 -4.21 10.93 -11.43
N THR A 400 -4.40 9.92 -12.27
CA THR A 400 -4.60 10.10 -13.72
C THR A 400 -5.94 10.81 -13.99
N LEU A 401 -5.94 11.76 -14.93
CA LEU A 401 -7.17 12.43 -15.39
C LEU A 401 -7.78 11.61 -16.54
N LEU A 402 -9.02 11.18 -16.39
CA LEU A 402 -9.78 10.42 -17.37
C LEU A 402 -10.89 11.26 -17.97
N HIS A 403 -11.03 11.19 -19.30
CA HIS A 403 -12.14 11.78 -20.04
C HIS A 403 -13.14 10.68 -20.41
N LEU A 404 -14.41 10.89 -20.07
CA LEU A 404 -15.47 9.92 -20.31
C LEU A 404 -16.31 10.28 -21.54
N ASP A 405 -16.98 9.27 -22.11
CA ASP A 405 -17.96 9.41 -23.21
C ASP A 405 -19.17 10.27 -22.86
N THR A 406 -19.53 10.32 -21.58
CA THR A 406 -20.55 11.21 -21.02
C THR A 406 -20.19 12.71 -21.07
N GLY A 407 -18.93 13.04 -21.35
CA GLY A 407 -18.39 14.41 -21.28
C GLY A 407 -17.84 14.80 -19.90
N ASP A 408 -18.09 13.99 -18.87
CA ASP A 408 -17.48 14.15 -17.56
C ASP A 408 -15.96 13.90 -17.61
N VAL A 409 -15.25 14.56 -16.70
CA VAL A 409 -13.83 14.33 -16.45
C VAL A 409 -13.68 13.91 -15.00
N GLY A 410 -12.80 12.94 -14.72
CA GLY A 410 -12.53 12.54 -13.34
C GLY A 410 -11.11 12.10 -13.09
N ILE A 411 -10.70 12.20 -11.83
CA ILE A 411 -9.37 11.81 -11.36
C ILE A 411 -9.47 10.44 -10.74
N VAL A 412 -8.61 9.51 -11.15
CA VAL A 412 -8.52 8.19 -10.54
C VAL A 412 -8.18 8.33 -9.06
N CYS A 413 -9.05 7.83 -8.19
CA CYS A 413 -8.87 7.91 -6.75
C CYS A 413 -8.50 6.59 -6.09
N ASP A 414 -8.98 5.47 -6.64
CA ASP A 414 -8.74 4.14 -6.08
C ASP A 414 -9.09 3.03 -7.09
N TYR A 415 -8.65 1.80 -6.81
CA TYR A 415 -9.08 0.58 -7.49
C TYR A 415 -9.85 -0.31 -6.51
N PRO A 416 -11.17 -0.51 -6.71
CA PRO A 416 -11.94 -1.44 -5.87
C PRO A 416 -11.34 -2.85 -5.95
N ASN A 417 -11.24 -3.53 -4.80
CA ASN A 417 -10.32 -4.64 -4.53
C ASN A 417 -10.12 -5.68 -5.65
N GLY A 418 -8.84 -5.87 -5.99
CA GLY A 418 -8.28 -7.21 -6.21
C GLY A 418 -8.12 -7.64 -7.66
N ARG A 419 -6.88 -7.48 -8.17
CA ARG A 419 -6.15 -8.24 -9.20
C ARG A 419 -6.76 -8.43 -10.61
N ASP A 420 -8.08 -8.39 -10.78
CA ASP A 420 -8.78 -8.69 -12.04
C ASP A 420 -9.60 -7.51 -12.58
N ARG A 421 -9.85 -6.46 -11.79
CA ARG A 421 -10.53 -5.25 -12.27
C ARG A 421 -9.53 -4.34 -12.99
N THR A 422 -9.81 -4.04 -14.25
CA THR A 422 -9.01 -3.13 -15.07
C THR A 422 -9.46 -1.67 -14.97
N LEU A 423 -10.64 -1.41 -14.42
CA LEU A 423 -11.25 -0.09 -14.38
C LEU A 423 -11.22 0.53 -12.97
N PRO A 424 -10.85 1.82 -12.85
CA PRO A 424 -10.72 2.49 -11.57
C PRO A 424 -12.04 3.09 -11.06
N ARG A 425 -12.04 3.49 -9.77
CA ARG A 425 -12.93 4.53 -9.27
C ARG A 425 -12.33 5.91 -9.53
N ILE A 426 -13.19 6.85 -9.92
CA ILE A 426 -12.80 8.24 -10.17
C ILE A 426 -13.59 9.18 -9.28
N VAL A 427 -12.97 10.30 -8.91
CA VAL A 427 -13.68 11.50 -8.43
C VAL A 427 -13.99 12.35 -9.65
N VAL A 428 -15.26 12.59 -9.95
CA VAL A 428 -15.64 13.51 -11.03
C VAL A 428 -15.18 14.92 -10.65
N VAL A 429 -14.63 15.65 -11.62
CA VAL A 429 -14.15 17.01 -11.43
C VAL A 429 -14.95 17.94 -12.32
N ARG A 430 -15.57 18.96 -11.73
CA ARG A 430 -16.38 19.96 -12.43
C ARG A 430 -15.84 21.35 -12.15
N LYS A 431 -16.06 22.30 -13.06
CA LYS A 431 -15.74 23.71 -12.80
C LYS A 431 -16.89 24.35 -12.02
N ASN A 432 -16.57 25.11 -10.97
CA ASN A 432 -17.52 25.98 -10.29
C ASN A 432 -17.75 27.28 -11.10
N ASP A 433 -18.63 28.15 -10.62
CA ASP A 433 -18.96 29.44 -11.26
C ASP A 433 -17.74 30.39 -11.38
N GLN A 434 -16.68 30.15 -10.59
CA GLN A 434 -15.43 30.91 -10.59
C GLN A 434 -14.39 30.30 -11.55
N GLY A 435 -14.72 29.20 -12.22
CA GLY A 435 -13.83 28.49 -13.14
C GLY A 435 -12.84 27.53 -12.48
N GLU A 436 -12.92 27.36 -11.16
CA GLU A 436 -12.05 26.45 -10.39
C GLU A 436 -12.61 25.03 -10.39
N PHE A 437 -11.70 24.05 -10.41
CA PHE A 437 -12.08 22.65 -10.38
C PHE A 437 -12.44 22.19 -8.96
N VAL A 438 -13.65 21.67 -8.78
CA VAL A 438 -14.17 21.12 -7.53
C VAL A 438 -14.49 19.63 -7.66
N GLY A 439 -14.23 18.88 -6.60
CA GLY A 439 -14.50 17.44 -6.54
C GLY A 439 -16.01 17.18 -6.43
N GLY A 440 -16.51 16.27 -7.24
CA GLY A 440 -17.90 15.82 -7.29
C GLY A 440 -18.09 14.48 -6.59
N GLU A 441 -18.95 13.64 -7.17
CA GLU A 441 -19.20 12.28 -6.70
C GLU A 441 -18.08 11.30 -7.09
N ILE A 442 -17.99 10.18 -6.36
CA ILE A 442 -17.11 9.07 -6.73
C ILE A 442 -17.91 8.10 -7.60
N ILE A 443 -17.35 7.77 -8.76
CA ILE A 443 -17.95 6.86 -9.73
C ILE A 443 -17.06 5.64 -9.88
N ASP A 444 -17.65 4.45 -9.81
CA ASP A 444 -16.98 3.19 -10.20
C ASP A 444 -17.13 2.99 -11.71
N LEU A 445 -16.01 3.00 -12.43
CA LEU A 445 -16.03 2.80 -13.88
C LEU A 445 -16.25 1.34 -14.27
N ASP A 446 -16.18 0.39 -13.34
CA ASP A 446 -16.60 -0.99 -13.56
C ASP A 446 -18.13 -1.20 -13.38
N GLU A 447 -18.88 -0.12 -13.15
CA GLU A 447 -20.34 -0.18 -13.08
C GLU A 447 -20.94 -0.62 -14.44
N LYS A 448 -21.71 -1.71 -14.41
CA LYS A 448 -22.40 -2.27 -15.57
C LYS A 448 -23.90 -2.09 -15.46
N ASN A 449 -24.54 -1.77 -16.57
CA ASN A 449 -25.98 -1.68 -16.66
C ASN A 449 -26.62 -3.06 -16.41
N SER A 450 -27.57 -3.13 -15.47
CA SER A 450 -28.21 -4.37 -15.03
C SER A 450 -29.01 -5.09 -16.13
N ARG A 451 -29.38 -4.38 -17.21
CA ARG A 451 -30.19 -4.92 -18.31
C ARG A 451 -29.36 -5.31 -19.53
N THR A 452 -28.31 -4.55 -19.86
CA THR A 452 -27.51 -4.77 -21.07
C THR A 452 -26.16 -5.45 -20.78
N GLY A 453 -25.67 -5.38 -19.53
CA GLY A 453 -24.35 -5.90 -19.16
C GLY A 453 -23.18 -5.05 -19.66
N GLU A 454 -23.45 -3.96 -20.38
CA GLU A 454 -22.45 -3.01 -20.87
C GLU A 454 -22.03 -2.03 -19.76
N LEU A 455 -20.82 -1.46 -19.90
CA LEU A 455 -20.34 -0.43 -19.01
C LEU A 455 -21.23 0.81 -19.10
N VAL A 456 -21.55 1.40 -17.94
CA VAL A 456 -22.37 2.62 -17.88
C VAL A 456 -21.61 3.82 -18.47
N ARG A 457 -20.27 3.82 -18.39
CA ARG A 457 -19.40 4.91 -18.85
C ARG A 457 -18.13 4.34 -19.46
N ASN A 458 -17.71 4.89 -20.59
CA ASN A 458 -16.49 4.47 -21.27
C ASN A 458 -15.39 5.53 -21.17
N ILE A 459 -14.15 5.07 -21.05
CA ILE A 459 -12.96 5.93 -21.03
C ILE A 459 -12.57 6.25 -22.48
N LEU A 460 -12.62 7.53 -22.85
CA LEU A 460 -12.20 7.99 -24.18
C LEU A 460 -10.68 8.17 -24.27
N LYS A 461 -10.08 8.81 -23.25
CA LYS A 461 -8.63 9.06 -23.18
C LYS A 461 -8.18 9.36 -21.74
N SER A 462 -6.90 9.11 -21.46
CA SER A 462 -6.20 9.62 -20.29
C SER A 462 -5.45 10.91 -20.63
N SER A 463 -5.17 11.73 -19.63
CA SER A 463 -4.34 12.93 -19.76
C SER A 463 -3.63 13.26 -18.45
N HIS A 464 -2.53 14.03 -18.53
CA HIS A 464 -1.83 14.48 -17.34
C HIS A 464 -2.59 15.66 -16.68
N PRO A 465 -3.00 15.59 -15.40
CA PRO A 465 -3.81 16.61 -14.72
C PRO A 465 -3.24 18.03 -14.77
N VAL A 466 -1.91 18.15 -14.67
CA VAL A 466 -1.20 19.45 -14.74
C VAL A 466 -1.48 20.21 -16.03
N ALA A 467 -1.74 19.53 -17.15
CA ALA A 467 -2.09 20.20 -18.41
C ALA A 467 -3.40 21.02 -18.30
N PHE A 468 -4.22 20.74 -17.28
CA PHE A 468 -5.47 21.42 -16.99
C PHE A 468 -5.40 22.28 -15.72
N GLY A 469 -4.22 22.45 -15.12
CA GLY A 469 -4.07 23.16 -13.83
C GLY A 469 -4.63 22.39 -12.64
N ILE A 470 -4.86 21.07 -12.78
CA ILE A 470 -5.42 20.21 -11.75
C ILE A 470 -4.27 19.58 -10.95
N GLN A 471 -4.32 19.69 -9.63
CA GLN A 471 -3.45 18.97 -8.71
C GLN A 471 -4.25 17.81 -8.08
N PRO A 472 -3.96 16.55 -8.44
CA PRO A 472 -4.75 15.40 -7.99
C PRO A 472 -4.90 15.29 -6.48
N VAL A 473 -3.86 15.65 -5.73
CA VAL A 473 -3.83 15.57 -4.27
C VAL A 473 -5.02 16.27 -3.60
N HIS A 474 -5.50 17.41 -4.13
CA HIS A 474 -6.65 18.11 -3.55
C HIS A 474 -7.90 17.23 -3.58
N PHE A 475 -8.11 16.51 -4.66
CA PHE A 475 -9.27 15.63 -4.84
C PHE A 475 -9.12 14.29 -4.11
N LEU A 476 -7.89 13.87 -3.81
CA LEU A 476 -7.60 12.62 -3.10
C LEU A 476 -7.63 12.79 -1.57
N LEU A 477 -7.15 13.93 -1.06
CA LEU A 477 -6.93 14.18 0.38
C LEU A 477 -7.97 15.08 1.07
N GLU A 478 -8.69 15.97 0.37
CA GLU A 478 -9.60 16.96 1.00
C GLU A 478 -10.96 16.39 1.46
N ARG A 479 -11.09 15.08 1.63
CA ARG A 479 -12.35 14.44 2.08
C ARG A 479 -12.14 13.37 3.13
#